data_AF-A0A166VCZ0-F1
#
_entry.id   AF-A0A166VCZ0-F1
#
_cell.length_a   1.000
_cell.length_b   1.000
_cell.length_c   1.000
_cell.angle_alpha   90.00
_cell.angle_beta   90.00
_cell.angle_gamma   90.00
#
_symmetry.space_group_name_H-M   'P 1'
#
loop_
_entity.id
_entity.type
_entity.pdbx_description
1 polymer ?
#
loop_
_entity_poly.entity_id
_entity_poly.type
_entity_poly.pdbx_seq_one_letter_code
_entity_poly.pdbx_strand_id
1 'polypeptide(L)'
;MRFATTTLIATILAWLCKLYVQEPVYSLEKVRFISSKNYQSTPYKFETSKDGAMVRFEVKGYMRDNTWSSFEFEVFGTKETYLFTYHDELWTETGRDSDGAWRESRNHLYFDIRLPEAGEYHAVLHTSKGPVPRARATENHFNFRVYEINGNKEWLNITMWLLGILCFGAFLISDYLGKREPSSRYLHEFIQKRSKNEFMPIAWLLALYVFVLSALTAMACHDDDLLIDYRGKSASNKNLKVDRQLREHSMSSAGYRTRSGLGGK
;
A
#
# COMPACT_ATOMS: atom_id res chain seq x y z
N MET A 1 -6.32 12.44 -31.46
CA MET A 1 -4.99 12.87 -30.96
C MET A 1 -5.08 13.69 -29.67
N ARG A 2 -5.85 14.80 -29.61
CA ARG A 2 -5.95 15.65 -28.41
C ARG A 2 -6.54 14.97 -27.16
N PHE A 3 -7.50 14.07 -27.34
CA PHE A 3 -8.09 13.31 -26.23
C PHE A 3 -7.09 12.33 -25.60
N ALA A 4 -6.28 11.64 -26.41
CA ALA A 4 -5.24 10.73 -25.94
C ALA A 4 -4.15 11.46 -25.12
N THR A 5 -3.79 12.69 -25.53
CA THR A 5 -2.83 13.50 -24.77
C THR A 5 -3.39 13.95 -23.43
N THR A 6 -4.68 14.33 -23.35
CA THR A 6 -5.29 14.74 -22.08
C THR A 6 -5.44 13.58 -21.10
N THR A 7 -5.78 12.38 -21.60
CA THR A 7 -5.87 11.18 -20.77
C THR A 7 -4.50 10.73 -20.26
N LEU A 8 -3.46 10.87 -21.08
CA LEU A 8 -2.09 10.58 -20.66
C LEU A 8 -1.63 11.51 -19.54
N ILE A 9 -1.82 12.82 -19.71
CA ILE A 9 -1.51 13.83 -18.68
C ILE A 9 -2.27 13.52 -17.39
N ALA A 10 -3.57 13.23 -17.49
CA ALA A 10 -4.39 12.84 -16.36
C ALA A 10 -3.80 11.63 -15.61
N THR A 11 -3.46 10.57 -16.35
CA THR A 11 -2.89 9.34 -15.78
C THR A 11 -1.57 9.60 -15.07
N ILE A 12 -0.69 10.42 -15.67
CA ILE A 12 0.58 10.82 -15.06
C ILE A 12 0.33 11.60 -13.78
N LEU A 13 -0.60 12.57 -13.78
CA LEU A 13 -0.93 13.34 -12.58
C LEU A 13 -1.47 12.45 -11.45
N ALA A 14 -2.37 11.49 -11.76
CA ALA A 14 -2.88 10.57 -10.75
C ALA A 14 -1.77 9.67 -10.19
N TRP A 15 -0.86 9.21 -11.05
CA TRP A 15 0.30 8.46 -10.61
C TRP A 15 1.21 9.28 -9.69
N LEU A 16 1.47 10.55 -10.01
CA LEU A 16 2.23 11.47 -9.16
C LEU A 16 1.54 11.72 -7.81
N CYS A 17 0.23 11.94 -7.78
CA CYS A 17 -0.52 12.09 -6.53
C CYS A 17 -0.43 10.82 -5.66
N LYS A 18 -0.54 9.64 -6.28
CA LYS A 18 -0.37 8.37 -5.58
C LYS A 18 1.04 8.21 -5.00
N LEU A 19 2.07 8.58 -5.75
CA LEU A 19 3.45 8.57 -5.25
C LEU A 19 3.59 9.48 -4.03
N TYR A 20 3.09 10.71 -4.13
CA TYR A 20 3.11 11.66 -3.02
C TYR A 20 2.42 11.13 -1.75
N VAL A 21 1.24 10.51 -1.87
CA VAL A 21 0.53 9.93 -0.71
C VAL A 21 1.31 8.77 -0.08
N GLN A 22 2.06 8.01 -0.88
CA GLN A 22 2.86 6.88 -0.41
C GLN A 22 4.27 7.26 0.06
N GLU A 23 4.67 8.52 -0.14
CA GLU A 23 5.97 8.99 0.28
C GLU A 23 6.07 9.03 1.81
N PRO A 24 7.26 8.71 2.36
CA PRO A 24 7.55 8.89 3.77
C PRO A 24 7.44 10.37 4.18
N VAL A 25 6.87 10.64 5.36
CA VAL A 25 6.78 12.01 5.92
C VAL A 25 8.17 12.58 6.22
N TYR A 26 9.11 11.72 6.62
CA TYR A 26 10.50 12.07 6.93
C TYR A 26 11.47 11.39 5.97
N SER A 27 12.65 11.97 5.77
CA SER A 27 13.73 11.36 4.97
C SER A 27 13.98 9.91 5.40
N LEU A 28 14.06 9.01 4.41
CA LEU A 28 14.34 7.58 4.60
C LEU A 28 15.65 7.31 5.34
N GLU A 29 16.57 8.27 5.39
CA GLU A 29 17.81 8.15 6.17
C GLU A 29 17.57 8.07 7.68
N LYS A 30 16.46 8.66 8.17
CA LYS A 30 16.04 8.55 9.57
C LYS A 30 15.42 7.19 9.88
N VAL A 31 14.83 6.54 8.86
CA VAL A 31 14.14 5.25 8.99
C VAL A 31 15.05 4.14 8.45
N ARG A 32 16.03 3.75 9.26
CA ARG A 32 16.97 2.70 8.88
C ARG A 32 16.29 1.34 8.82
N PHE A 33 16.56 0.62 7.74
CA PHE A 33 16.26 -0.80 7.65
C PHE A 33 17.04 -1.57 8.72
N ILE A 34 16.31 -2.33 9.55
CA ILE A 34 16.92 -3.26 10.49
C ILE A 34 17.06 -4.61 9.79
N SER A 35 18.30 -5.08 9.70
CA SER A 35 18.61 -6.38 9.12
C SER A 35 18.26 -7.52 10.07
N SER A 36 17.79 -8.64 9.50
CA SER A 36 17.51 -9.88 10.22
C SER A 36 18.66 -10.36 11.10
N LYS A 37 19.92 -10.07 10.74
CA LYS A 37 21.10 -10.42 11.54
C LYS A 37 21.20 -9.68 12.88
N ASN A 38 20.65 -8.46 12.93
CA ASN A 38 20.75 -7.57 14.08
C ASN A 38 19.47 -7.52 14.90
N TYR A 39 18.44 -8.27 14.50
CA TYR A 39 17.14 -8.25 15.16
C TYR A 39 17.07 -9.31 16.27
N GLN A 40 16.74 -8.89 17.50
CA GLN A 40 16.71 -9.74 18.70
C GLN A 40 15.32 -9.81 19.36
N SER A 41 14.24 -9.81 18.58
CA SER A 41 12.86 -9.83 19.13
C SER A 41 12.61 -8.75 20.20
N THR A 42 13.32 -7.62 20.09
CA THR A 42 13.20 -6.49 21.01
C THR A 42 12.13 -5.53 20.52
N PRO A 43 11.41 -4.84 21.42
CA PRO A 43 10.45 -3.82 21.02
C PRO A 43 11.12 -2.73 20.17
N TYR A 44 10.68 -2.60 18.92
CA TYR A 44 11.08 -1.54 18.03
C TYR A 44 10.24 -0.28 18.32
N LYS A 45 10.92 0.77 18.77
CA LYS A 45 10.30 2.08 19.06
C LYS A 45 10.18 2.89 17.77
N PHE A 46 9.01 3.49 17.56
CA PHE A 46 8.79 4.46 16.50
C PHE A 46 7.81 5.53 16.98
N GLU A 47 7.93 6.75 16.47
CA GLU A 47 7.08 7.87 16.87
C GLU A 47 6.14 8.25 15.74
N THR A 48 4.92 8.64 16.12
CA THR A 48 4.00 9.33 15.23
C THR A 48 3.95 10.82 15.51
N SER A 49 3.88 11.62 14.46
CA SER A 49 3.96 13.08 14.53
C SER A 49 2.63 13.78 14.74
N LYS A 50 1.53 13.10 14.42
CA LYS A 50 0.18 13.64 14.51
C LYS A 50 -0.84 12.54 14.81
N ASP A 51 -1.98 12.96 15.34
CA ASP A 51 -3.15 12.10 15.52
C ASP A 51 -3.63 11.59 14.15
N GLY A 52 -4.15 10.37 14.09
CA GLY A 52 -4.60 9.74 12.85
C GLY A 52 -3.50 9.41 11.83
N ALA A 53 -2.21 9.57 12.18
CA ALA A 53 -1.10 9.37 11.27
C ALA A 53 -1.12 7.98 10.61
N MET A 54 -0.85 7.95 9.30
CA MET A 54 -0.73 6.70 8.55
C MET A 54 0.69 6.15 8.67
N VAL A 55 0.81 4.91 9.15
CA VAL A 55 2.07 4.22 9.34
C VAL A 55 2.15 3.01 8.42
N ARG A 56 3.32 2.85 7.79
CA ARG A 56 3.67 1.68 6.99
C ARG A 56 4.64 0.80 7.75
N PHE A 57 4.26 -0.46 7.92
CA PHE A 57 5.15 -1.56 8.30
C PHE A 57 5.65 -2.20 7.01
N GLU A 58 6.96 -2.19 6.76
CA GLU A 58 7.54 -2.70 5.52
C GLU A 58 8.59 -3.77 5.81
N VAL A 59 8.51 -4.89 5.09
CA VAL A 59 9.52 -5.95 5.11
C VAL A 59 9.95 -6.24 3.68
N LYS A 60 11.25 -6.18 3.43
CA LYS A 60 11.86 -6.55 2.15
C LYS A 60 12.89 -7.62 2.39
N GLY A 61 12.88 -8.66 1.58
CA GLY A 61 13.82 -9.74 1.75
C GLY A 61 13.87 -10.67 0.56
N TYR A 62 14.90 -11.50 0.56
CA TYR A 62 15.07 -12.56 -0.41
C TYR A 62 14.88 -13.90 0.28
N MET A 63 13.93 -14.68 -0.22
CA MET A 63 13.73 -16.06 0.20
C MET A 63 14.40 -16.99 -0.81
N ARG A 64 15.07 -18.02 -0.29
CA ARG A 64 15.60 -19.09 -1.13
C ARG A 64 14.46 -19.89 -1.76
N ASP A 65 14.72 -20.53 -2.89
CA ASP A 65 13.76 -21.39 -3.57
C ASP A 65 13.18 -22.46 -2.62
N ASN A 66 11.85 -22.58 -2.68
CA ASN A 66 11.01 -23.43 -1.84
C ASN A 66 11.21 -23.17 -0.35
N THR A 67 11.33 -21.90 0.03
CA THR A 67 11.37 -21.45 1.42
C THR A 67 10.50 -20.23 1.63
N TRP A 68 10.09 -20.04 2.88
CA TRP A 68 9.30 -18.92 3.35
C TRP A 68 9.84 -18.38 4.67
N SER A 69 9.47 -17.14 4.97
CA SER A 69 9.65 -16.51 6.27
C SER A 69 8.41 -15.69 6.57
N SER A 70 7.79 -16.01 7.70
CA SER A 70 6.61 -15.33 8.19
C SER A 70 7.01 -14.27 9.23
N PHE A 71 6.31 -13.15 9.19
CA PHE A 71 6.54 -11.95 9.97
C PHE A 71 5.25 -11.60 10.69
N GLU A 72 5.36 -11.43 12.00
CA GLU A 72 4.22 -11.07 12.85
C GLU A 72 4.59 -9.84 13.68
N PHE A 73 3.97 -8.71 13.39
CA PHE A 73 4.12 -7.47 14.13
C PHE A 73 3.02 -7.35 15.17
N GLU A 74 3.39 -7.46 16.44
CA GLU A 74 2.53 -7.05 17.55
C GLU A 74 2.75 -5.56 17.82
N VAL A 75 1.69 -4.76 17.75
CA VAL A 75 1.79 -3.30 17.87
C VAL A 75 1.09 -2.81 19.13
N PHE A 76 1.81 -1.97 19.86
CA PHE A 76 1.39 -1.38 21.13
C PHE A 76 1.36 0.14 21.02
N GLY A 77 0.35 0.75 21.63
CA GLY A 77 0.14 2.19 21.67
C GLY A 77 1.04 2.94 22.63
N THR A 78 0.79 4.26 22.75
CA THR A 78 1.50 5.23 23.60
C THR A 78 1.53 4.90 25.09
N LYS A 79 0.64 4.03 25.54
CA LYS A 79 0.52 3.56 26.94
C LYS A 79 0.86 2.08 27.09
N GLU A 80 1.64 1.53 26.16
CA GLU A 80 1.96 0.09 26.07
C GLU A 80 0.72 -0.81 25.91
N THR A 81 -0.41 -0.23 25.52
CA THR A 81 -1.66 -0.97 25.30
C THR A 81 -1.61 -1.70 23.97
N TYR A 82 -1.93 -2.98 23.96
CA TYR A 82 -2.02 -3.76 22.73
C TYR A 82 -3.08 -3.18 21.79
N LEU A 83 -2.74 -3.01 20.50
CA LEU A 83 -3.64 -2.51 19.48
C LEU A 83 -4.09 -3.62 18.52
N PHE A 84 -3.12 -4.28 17.89
CA PHE A 84 -3.36 -5.31 16.89
C PHE A 84 -2.09 -6.13 16.63
N THR A 85 -2.27 -7.23 15.92
CA THR A 85 -1.20 -8.05 15.36
C THR A 85 -1.36 -8.12 13.86
N TYR A 86 -0.30 -7.83 13.11
CA TYR A 86 -0.24 -8.02 11.66
C TYR A 86 0.66 -9.20 11.31
N HIS A 87 0.19 -10.13 10.49
CA HIS A 87 0.92 -11.33 10.09
C HIS A 87 0.97 -11.48 8.57
N ASP A 88 2.15 -11.69 8.00
CA ASP A 88 2.32 -11.93 6.56
C ASP A 88 3.63 -12.67 6.26
N GLU A 89 3.83 -13.11 5.02
CA GLU A 89 4.96 -13.97 4.66
C GLU A 89 5.67 -13.57 3.36
N LEU A 90 7.00 -13.64 3.40
CA LEU A 90 7.86 -13.69 2.23
C LEU A 90 8.05 -15.15 1.83
N TRP A 91 8.04 -15.46 0.55
CA TRP A 91 8.26 -16.82 0.06
C TRP A 91 8.85 -16.83 -1.34
N THR A 92 9.51 -17.93 -1.70
CA THR A 92 9.89 -18.23 -3.08
C THR A 92 9.55 -19.68 -3.34
N GLU A 93 8.84 -19.95 -4.43
CA GLU A 93 8.48 -21.29 -4.90
C GLU A 93 9.03 -21.52 -6.29
N THR A 94 9.47 -22.75 -6.55
CA THR A 94 9.92 -23.18 -7.87
C THR A 94 9.31 -24.52 -8.22
N GLY A 95 9.04 -24.70 -9.51
CA GLY A 95 8.48 -25.94 -10.03
C GLY A 95 8.78 -26.14 -11.50
N ARG A 96 8.18 -27.19 -12.07
CA ARG A 96 8.27 -27.50 -13.48
C ARG A 96 6.95 -28.04 -13.98
N ASP A 97 6.46 -27.50 -15.07
CA ASP A 97 5.25 -27.93 -15.77
C ASP A 97 5.54 -28.12 -17.27
N SER A 98 4.49 -28.23 -18.09
CA SER A 98 4.59 -28.38 -19.55
C SER A 98 5.23 -27.19 -20.25
N ASP A 99 5.17 -26.00 -19.63
CA ASP A 99 5.68 -24.75 -20.20
C ASP A 99 7.14 -24.49 -19.79
N GLY A 100 7.64 -25.25 -18.81
CA GLY A 100 9.04 -25.30 -18.44
C GLY A 100 9.26 -25.21 -16.95
N ALA A 101 10.47 -24.77 -16.56
CA ALA A 101 10.74 -24.44 -15.17
C ALA A 101 10.16 -23.07 -14.85
N TRP A 102 9.46 -22.96 -13.72
CA TRP A 102 8.89 -21.70 -13.24
C TRP A 102 9.43 -21.35 -11.85
N ARG A 103 9.37 -20.06 -11.54
CA ARG A 103 9.78 -19.48 -10.27
C ARG A 103 8.86 -18.32 -9.90
N GLU A 104 8.23 -18.44 -8.75
CA GLU A 104 7.39 -17.39 -8.16
C GLU A 104 7.99 -16.93 -6.84
N SER A 105 7.89 -15.64 -6.56
CA SER A 105 8.45 -15.10 -5.31
C SER A 105 7.70 -13.87 -4.83
N ARG A 106 7.57 -13.76 -3.50
CA ARG A 106 7.09 -12.61 -2.77
C ARG A 106 8.21 -12.08 -1.90
N ASN A 107 8.85 -11.00 -2.39
CA ASN A 107 10.09 -10.44 -1.82
C ASN A 107 9.88 -9.12 -1.07
N HIS A 108 8.64 -8.64 -1.03
CA HIS A 108 8.26 -7.37 -0.44
C HIS A 108 6.85 -7.45 0.14
N LEU A 109 6.73 -7.03 1.40
CA LEU A 109 5.49 -6.90 2.14
C LEU A 109 5.41 -5.49 2.66
N TYR A 110 4.22 -4.92 2.66
CA TYR A 110 3.94 -3.74 3.43
C TYR A 110 2.50 -3.74 3.91
N PHE A 111 2.27 -3.10 5.05
CA PHE A 111 0.96 -2.91 5.63
C PHE A 111 0.80 -1.47 6.09
N ASP A 112 -0.28 -0.83 5.63
CA ASP A 112 -0.59 0.57 5.91
C ASP A 112 -1.76 0.64 6.91
N ILE A 113 -1.54 1.30 8.05
CA ILE A 113 -2.55 1.46 9.08
C ILE A 113 -2.44 2.81 9.77
N ARG A 114 -3.60 3.39 10.12
CA ARG A 114 -3.64 4.61 10.92
C ARG A 114 -3.45 4.29 12.39
N LEU A 115 -2.80 5.20 13.10
CA LEU A 115 -2.66 5.19 14.55
C LEU A 115 -3.42 6.40 15.13
N PRO A 116 -4.14 6.25 16.26
CA PRO A 116 -5.13 7.23 16.68
C PRO A 116 -4.51 8.49 17.29
N GLU A 117 -3.38 8.36 17.99
CA GLU A 117 -2.76 9.43 18.77
C GLU A 117 -1.33 9.66 18.29
N ALA A 118 -0.85 10.89 18.37
CA ALA A 118 0.55 11.22 18.26
C ALA A 118 1.32 10.67 19.48
N GLY A 119 2.52 10.13 19.26
CA GLY A 119 3.40 9.73 20.36
C GLY A 119 4.29 8.53 20.04
N GLU A 120 4.92 7.97 21.08
CA GLU A 120 5.78 6.80 20.96
C GLU A 120 4.96 5.52 20.90
N TYR A 121 5.24 4.65 19.93
CA TYR A 121 4.64 3.33 19.75
C TYR A 121 5.73 2.26 19.78
N HIS A 122 5.30 1.03 20.06
CA HIS A 122 6.19 -0.12 20.05
C HIS A 122 5.67 -1.19 19.10
N ALA A 123 6.57 -1.76 18.31
CA ALA A 123 6.30 -2.95 17.52
C ALA A 123 7.24 -4.07 17.91
N VAL A 124 6.71 -5.23 18.27
CA VAL A 124 7.50 -6.45 18.45
C VAL A 124 7.31 -7.29 17.20
N LEU A 125 8.40 -7.53 16.47
CA LEU A 125 8.40 -8.42 15.32
C LEU A 125 8.75 -9.85 15.79
N HIS A 126 7.89 -10.80 15.49
CA HIS A 126 8.16 -12.23 15.59
C HIS A 126 8.40 -12.78 14.19
N THR A 127 9.38 -13.67 14.07
CA THR A 127 9.69 -14.30 12.78
C THR A 127 9.71 -15.80 12.92
N SER A 128 9.08 -16.48 11.96
CA SER A 128 9.20 -17.92 11.78
C SER A 128 9.65 -18.21 10.35
N LYS A 129 10.30 -19.34 10.12
CA LYS A 129 10.84 -19.72 8.81
C LYS A 129 10.62 -21.19 8.54
N GLY A 130 10.48 -21.55 7.28
CA GLY A 130 10.42 -22.94 6.87
C GLY A 130 10.59 -23.12 5.36
N PRO A 131 10.86 -24.34 4.89
CA PRO A 131 11.77 -25.33 5.47
C PRO A 131 13.24 -24.85 5.49
N VAL A 132 14.05 -25.32 6.46
CA VAL A 132 15.48 -24.99 6.58
C VAL A 132 16.31 -25.86 5.62
N PRO A 133 17.08 -25.31 4.68
CA PRO A 133 17.94 -26.10 3.80
C PRO A 133 18.95 -26.95 4.58
N ARG A 134 19.15 -28.20 4.14
CA ARG A 134 20.11 -29.16 4.74
C ARG A 134 21.60 -28.80 4.54
N ALA A 135 21.91 -27.80 3.73
CA ALA A 135 23.29 -27.40 3.42
C ALA A 135 23.60 -26.01 3.99
N ARG A 136 24.90 -25.71 4.24
CA ARG A 136 25.48 -24.39 4.57
C ARG A 136 25.25 -23.36 3.44
N ALA A 137 24.00 -23.15 3.05
CA ALA A 137 23.56 -22.19 2.06
C ALA A 137 23.14 -20.89 2.76
N THR A 138 23.33 -19.77 2.07
CA THR A 138 22.96 -18.41 2.47
C THR A 138 21.59 -18.36 3.15
N GLU A 139 21.54 -17.72 4.32
CA GLU A 139 20.32 -17.60 5.13
C GLU A 139 19.29 -16.70 4.44
N ASN A 140 18.00 -16.91 4.73
CA ASN A 140 16.95 -15.96 4.35
C ASN A 140 17.30 -14.60 4.97
N HIS A 141 17.41 -13.59 4.11
CA HIS A 141 17.74 -12.24 4.54
C HIS A 141 16.53 -11.35 4.34
N PHE A 142 16.14 -10.67 5.40
CA PHE A 142 15.12 -9.64 5.35
C PHE A 142 15.59 -8.41 6.09
N ASN A 143 15.00 -7.30 5.70
CA ASN A 143 15.14 -6.01 6.31
C ASN A 143 13.73 -5.49 6.58
N PHE A 144 13.49 -4.95 7.76
CA PHE A 144 12.22 -4.31 8.08
C PHE A 144 12.40 -2.86 8.47
N ARG A 145 11.33 -2.08 8.34
CA ARG A 145 11.23 -0.72 8.86
C ARG A 145 9.77 -0.35 9.11
N VAL A 146 9.56 0.61 9.99
CA VAL A 146 8.25 1.20 10.27
C VAL A 146 8.36 2.71 10.15
N TYR A 147 7.46 3.35 9.41
CA TYR A 147 7.53 4.79 9.18
C TYR A 147 6.18 5.40 8.80
N GLU A 148 6.04 6.69 9.06
CA GLU A 148 4.88 7.47 8.65
C GLU A 148 4.87 7.75 7.14
N ILE A 149 3.70 7.65 6.52
CA ILE A 149 3.45 8.05 5.14
C ILE A 149 2.40 9.16 5.08
N ASN A 150 2.39 9.92 3.98
CA ASN A 150 1.52 11.10 3.83
C ASN A 150 0.01 10.79 3.86
N GLY A 151 -0.43 9.55 3.57
CA GLY A 151 -1.85 9.24 3.66
C GLY A 151 -2.27 7.85 3.18
N ASN A 152 -3.60 7.64 3.07
CA ASN A 152 -4.20 6.40 2.56
C ASN A 152 -4.41 6.46 1.04
N LYS A 153 -3.81 5.53 0.30
CA LYS A 153 -3.94 5.43 -1.17
C LYS A 153 -5.18 4.68 -1.66
N GLU A 154 -5.97 4.04 -0.79
CA GLU A 154 -7.06 3.14 -1.20
C GLU A 154 -8.07 3.84 -2.12
N TRP A 155 -8.54 5.02 -1.75
CA TRP A 155 -9.47 5.81 -2.58
C TRP A 155 -8.85 6.23 -3.91
N LEU A 156 -7.59 6.67 -3.91
CA LEU A 156 -6.87 7.05 -5.13
C LEU A 156 -6.75 5.87 -6.12
N ASN A 157 -6.51 4.64 -5.62
CA ASN A 157 -6.44 3.46 -6.47
C ASN A 157 -7.76 3.18 -7.19
N ILE A 158 -8.90 3.26 -6.48
CA ILE A 158 -10.22 3.02 -7.08
C ILE A 158 -10.49 4.05 -8.17
N THR A 159 -10.22 5.33 -7.91
CA THR A 159 -10.43 6.39 -8.89
C THR A 159 -9.53 6.21 -10.11
N MET A 160 -8.26 5.85 -9.92
CA MET A 160 -7.35 5.53 -11.03
C MET A 160 -7.91 4.43 -11.94
N TRP A 161 -8.49 3.38 -11.38
CA TRP A 161 -9.11 2.31 -12.17
C TRP A 161 -10.33 2.81 -12.94
N LEU A 162 -11.25 3.52 -12.29
CA LEU A 162 -12.44 4.09 -12.95
C LEU A 162 -12.06 5.02 -14.11
N LEU A 163 -11.05 5.86 -13.88
CA LEU A 163 -10.50 6.77 -14.90
C LEU A 163 -9.84 5.99 -16.04
N GLY A 164 -9.07 4.95 -15.73
CA GLY A 164 -8.45 4.08 -16.74
C GLY A 164 -9.49 3.43 -17.65
N ILE A 165 -10.59 2.92 -17.09
CA ILE A 165 -11.71 2.34 -17.84
C ILE A 165 -12.37 3.39 -18.74
N LEU A 166 -12.66 4.59 -18.21
CA LEU A 166 -13.24 5.69 -18.98
C LEU A 166 -12.32 6.12 -20.13
N CYS A 167 -11.01 6.19 -19.90
CA CYS A 167 -10.01 6.52 -20.91
C CYS A 167 -9.97 5.46 -22.01
N PHE A 168 -9.97 4.18 -21.64
CA PHE A 168 -9.97 3.06 -22.59
C PHE A 168 -11.25 3.07 -23.45
N GLY A 169 -12.41 3.28 -22.84
CA GLY A 169 -13.68 3.40 -23.56
C GLY A 169 -13.68 4.55 -24.57
N ALA A 170 -13.20 5.73 -24.19
CA ALA A 170 -13.12 6.87 -25.08
C ALA A 170 -12.08 6.68 -26.21
N PHE A 171 -10.98 5.96 -25.96
CA PHE A 171 -10.03 5.56 -26.99
C PHE A 171 -10.70 4.65 -28.03
N LEU A 172 -11.43 3.61 -27.60
CA LEU A 172 -12.15 2.71 -28.50
C LEU A 172 -13.21 3.44 -29.34
N ILE A 173 -13.94 4.39 -28.74
CA ILE A 173 -14.91 5.21 -29.47
C ILE A 173 -14.20 6.09 -30.50
N SER A 174 -13.08 6.70 -30.15
CA SER A 174 -12.30 7.53 -31.09
C SER A 174 -11.71 6.71 -32.24
N ASP A 175 -11.23 5.49 -31.99
CA ASP A 175 -10.71 4.58 -33.02
C ASP A 175 -11.84 4.08 -33.93
N TYR A 176 -12.98 3.70 -33.35
CA TYR A 176 -14.18 3.29 -34.10
C TYR A 176 -14.70 4.43 -35.00
N LEU A 177 -14.76 5.66 -34.48
CA LEU A 177 -15.19 6.83 -35.26
C LEU A 177 -14.15 7.22 -36.32
N GLY A 178 -12.85 7.07 -36.05
CA GLY A 178 -11.78 7.38 -37.00
C GLY A 178 -11.70 6.42 -38.18
N LYS A 179 -12.19 5.19 -38.04
CA LYS A 179 -12.28 4.19 -39.11
C LYS A 179 -13.47 4.41 -40.07
N ARG A 180 -14.41 5.30 -39.75
CA ARG A 180 -15.45 5.71 -40.73
C ARG A 180 -14.87 6.76 -41.67
N GLU A 181 -14.79 6.44 -42.96
CA GLU A 181 -14.44 7.44 -43.98
C GLU A 181 -15.41 8.63 -43.89
N PRO A 182 -14.91 9.88 -43.94
CA PRO A 182 -15.74 11.06 -43.90
C PRO A 182 -16.49 11.19 -45.23
N SER A 183 -17.68 10.58 -45.33
CA SER A 183 -18.57 10.85 -46.46
C SER A 183 -19.10 12.29 -46.32
N SER A 184 -18.81 13.12 -47.32
CA SER A 184 -19.29 14.49 -47.58
C SER A 184 -18.37 15.67 -47.21
N ARG A 185 -18.23 16.60 -48.18
CA ARG A 185 -17.60 17.92 -48.06
C ARG A 185 -18.14 18.77 -46.91
N TYR A 186 -19.38 18.54 -46.48
CA TYR A 186 -20.00 19.23 -45.34
C TYR A 186 -19.30 18.93 -44.02
N LEU A 187 -18.72 17.74 -43.87
CA LEU A 187 -17.98 17.36 -42.67
C LEU A 187 -16.70 18.20 -42.50
N HIS A 188 -16.06 18.60 -43.60
CA HIS A 188 -14.79 19.31 -43.57
C HIS A 188 -14.96 20.78 -43.12
N GLU A 189 -16.04 21.45 -43.52
CA GLU A 189 -16.42 22.78 -43.01
C GLU A 189 -16.92 22.71 -41.57
N PHE A 190 -17.67 21.66 -41.19
CA PHE A 190 -18.12 21.46 -39.81
C PHE A 190 -16.95 21.24 -38.85
N ILE A 191 -15.97 20.40 -39.22
CA ILE A 191 -14.76 20.14 -38.43
C ILE A 191 -13.90 21.41 -38.28
N GLN A 192 -13.77 22.21 -39.35
CA GLN A 192 -12.95 23.43 -39.33
C GLN A 192 -13.60 24.55 -38.50
N LYS A 193 -14.93 24.66 -38.49
CA LYS A 193 -15.68 25.62 -37.67
C LYS A 193 -15.79 25.20 -36.20
N ARG A 194 -15.81 23.89 -35.91
CA ARG A 194 -15.85 23.30 -34.56
C ARG A 194 -14.51 23.37 -33.82
N SER A 195 -13.40 23.33 -34.56
CA SER A 195 -12.01 23.46 -34.06
C SER A 195 -11.75 24.71 -33.17
N LYS A 196 -12.43 25.84 -33.41
CA LYS A 196 -12.27 27.07 -32.61
C LYS A 196 -13.07 27.08 -31.29
N ASN A 197 -14.15 26.31 -31.16
CA ASN A 197 -15.00 26.26 -29.95
C ASN A 197 -14.79 25.00 -29.08
N GLU A 198 -14.02 24.02 -29.54
CA GLU A 198 -13.72 22.79 -28.78
C GLU A 198 -12.64 22.94 -27.69
N PHE A 199 -11.98 24.09 -27.61
CA PHE A 199 -10.97 24.34 -26.57
C PHE A 199 -11.59 24.49 -25.17
N MET A 200 -12.78 25.09 -25.07
CA MET A 200 -13.49 25.27 -23.79
C MET A 200 -13.89 23.93 -23.12
N PRO A 201 -14.59 22.98 -23.79
CA PRO A 201 -15.06 21.78 -23.12
C PRO A 201 -13.91 20.86 -22.65
N ILE A 202 -12.81 20.78 -23.41
CA ILE A 202 -11.65 19.96 -23.01
C ILE A 202 -10.91 20.59 -21.81
N ALA A 203 -10.75 21.92 -21.82
CA ALA A 203 -10.13 22.63 -20.69
C ALA A 203 -10.96 22.49 -19.40
N TRP A 204 -12.30 22.57 -19.50
CA TRP A 204 -13.20 22.34 -18.36
C TRP A 204 -13.12 20.91 -17.82
N LEU A 205 -13.04 19.90 -18.69
CA LEU A 205 -12.86 18.51 -18.26
C LEU A 205 -11.52 18.29 -17.57
N LEU A 206 -10.43 18.88 -18.06
CA LEU A 206 -9.13 18.85 -17.41
C LEU A 206 -9.15 19.59 -16.06
N ALA A 207 -9.81 20.74 -15.98
CA ALA A 207 -9.94 21.49 -14.73
C ALA A 207 -10.73 20.69 -13.69
N LEU A 208 -11.86 20.09 -14.08
CA LEU A 208 -12.65 19.20 -13.24
C LEU A 208 -11.84 17.98 -12.79
N TYR A 209 -11.05 17.40 -13.71
CA TYR A 209 -10.16 16.29 -13.41
C TYR A 209 -9.14 16.64 -12.33
N VAL A 210 -8.43 17.75 -12.52
CA VAL A 210 -7.45 18.23 -11.54
C VAL A 210 -8.14 18.52 -10.22
N PHE A 211 -9.30 19.15 -10.22
CA PHE A 211 -10.08 19.42 -9.01
C PHE A 211 -10.45 18.14 -8.25
N VAL A 212 -11.01 17.13 -8.94
CA VAL A 212 -11.37 15.84 -8.33
C VAL A 212 -10.13 15.14 -7.78
N LEU A 213 -9.03 15.12 -8.53
CA LEU A 213 -7.80 14.50 -8.09
C LEU A 213 -7.18 15.21 -6.88
N SER A 214 -7.20 16.55 -6.87
CA SER A 214 -6.76 17.35 -5.73
C SER A 214 -7.63 17.11 -4.50
N ALA A 215 -8.95 17.07 -4.64
CA ALA A 215 -9.87 16.79 -3.55
C ALA A 215 -9.64 15.38 -2.97
N LEU A 216 -9.48 14.36 -3.83
CA LEU A 216 -9.19 13.00 -3.40
C LEU A 216 -7.81 12.88 -2.74
N THR A 217 -6.81 13.60 -3.24
CA THR A 217 -5.48 13.63 -2.61
C THR A 217 -5.56 14.30 -1.24
N ALA A 218 -6.32 15.40 -1.12
CA ALA A 218 -6.57 16.04 0.16
C ALA A 218 -7.30 15.09 1.13
N MET A 219 -8.30 14.34 0.68
CA MET A 219 -8.98 13.33 1.50
C MET A 219 -8.05 12.17 1.88
N ALA A 220 -7.18 11.72 0.98
CA ALA A 220 -6.20 10.67 1.25
C ALA A 220 -5.20 11.09 2.33
N CYS A 221 -4.79 12.36 2.31
CA CYS A 221 -3.91 12.98 3.30
C CYS A 221 -4.64 13.48 4.55
N HIS A 222 -5.98 13.53 4.53
CA HIS A 222 -6.76 13.98 5.67
C HIS A 222 -6.68 12.93 6.78
N ASP A 223 -6.48 13.42 7.99
CA ASP A 223 -6.41 12.62 9.19
C ASP A 223 -7.85 12.45 9.69
N ASP A 224 -8.42 11.25 9.56
CA ASP A 224 -9.69 11.01 10.26
C ASP A 224 -9.34 10.74 11.72
N ASP A 225 -9.59 11.73 12.59
CA ASP A 225 -9.53 11.64 14.06
C ASP A 225 -10.55 10.66 14.65
N LEU A 226 -11.29 9.93 13.80
CA LEU A 226 -12.25 8.93 14.22
C LEU A 226 -11.51 7.75 14.84
N LEU A 227 -11.94 7.37 16.06
CA LEU A 227 -11.50 6.15 16.76
C LEU A 227 -11.42 4.99 15.78
N ILE A 228 -10.19 4.55 15.50
CA ILE A 228 -9.93 3.54 14.48
C ILE A 228 -10.44 2.20 14.99
N ASP A 229 -11.50 1.69 14.38
CA ASP A 229 -12.01 0.36 14.70
C ASP A 229 -11.11 -0.72 14.08
N TYR A 230 -10.06 -1.08 14.81
CA TYR A 230 -9.18 -2.18 14.44
C TYR A 230 -9.92 -3.52 14.33
N ARG A 231 -11.02 -3.71 15.07
CA ARG A 231 -11.78 -4.96 15.02
C ARG A 231 -12.55 -5.05 13.70
N GLY A 232 -13.23 -4.00 13.31
CA GLY A 232 -13.84 -3.88 11.99
C GLY A 232 -12.81 -4.08 10.87
N LYS A 233 -11.64 -3.42 10.98
CA LYS A 233 -10.55 -3.57 9.99
C LYS A 233 -10.03 -5.02 9.92
N SER A 234 -9.89 -5.70 11.06
CA SER A 234 -9.46 -7.11 11.10
C SER A 234 -10.46 -8.07 10.44
N ALA A 235 -11.77 -7.78 10.50
CA ALA A 235 -12.78 -8.59 9.83
C ALA A 235 -12.63 -8.57 8.30
N SER A 236 -12.17 -7.44 7.74
CA SER A 236 -11.91 -7.30 6.30
C SER A 236 -10.52 -7.77 5.85
N ASN A 237 -9.58 -7.93 6.78
CA ASN A 237 -8.18 -8.21 6.47
C ASN A 237 -7.68 -9.46 7.21
N LYS A 238 -7.49 -10.55 6.46
CA LYS A 238 -7.05 -11.86 6.99
C LYS A 238 -5.69 -11.82 7.70
N ASN A 239 -4.85 -10.85 7.36
CA ASN A 239 -3.52 -10.68 7.91
C ASN A 239 -3.50 -9.79 9.15
N LEU A 240 -4.62 -9.14 9.49
CA LEU A 240 -4.75 -8.31 10.68
C LEU A 240 -5.61 -9.05 11.71
N LYS A 241 -5.10 -9.20 12.93
CA LYS A 241 -5.82 -9.79 14.06
C LYS A 241 -5.89 -8.78 15.19
N VAL A 242 -7.01 -8.80 15.91
CA VAL A 242 -7.19 -8.06 17.15
C VAL A 242 -7.60 -9.07 18.21
N ASP A 243 -6.65 -9.44 19.07
CA ASP A 243 -6.96 -10.34 20.17
C ASP A 243 -7.64 -9.57 21.31
N ARG A 244 -8.83 -10.05 21.70
CA ARG A 244 -9.62 -9.49 22.78
C ARG A 244 -8.94 -9.70 24.14
N GLN A 245 -8.33 -10.85 24.38
CA GLN A 245 -7.70 -11.19 25.66
C GLN A 245 -6.45 -10.34 25.90
N LEU A 246 -5.60 -10.15 24.87
CA LEU A 246 -4.43 -9.28 24.97
C LEU A 246 -4.81 -7.83 25.27
N ARG A 247 -5.91 -7.34 24.68
CA ARG A 247 -6.43 -6.00 24.92
C ARG A 247 -6.91 -5.82 26.36
N GLU A 248 -7.69 -6.77 26.88
CA GLU A 248 -8.22 -6.76 28.25
C GLU A 248 -7.10 -6.87 29.32
N HIS A 249 -6.02 -7.61 29.03
CA HIS A 249 -4.84 -7.70 29.91
C HIS A 249 -3.93 -6.47 29.86
N SER A 250 -3.87 -5.76 28.73
CA SER A 250 -3.07 -4.53 28.57
C SER A 250 -3.65 -3.31 29.31
N MET A 251 -4.96 -3.30 29.57
CA MET A 251 -5.61 -2.24 30.35
C MET A 251 -5.50 -2.44 31.87
N SER A 252 -5.06 -3.61 32.36
CA SER A 252 -5.15 -3.99 33.77
C SER A 252 -3.85 -4.47 34.44
N SER A 253 -2.75 -4.69 33.71
CA SER A 253 -1.54 -5.28 34.30
C SER A 253 -0.29 -4.41 34.11
N ALA A 254 0.10 -3.71 35.18
CA ALA A 254 1.38 -3.02 35.32
C ALA A 254 2.58 -4.00 35.47
N GLY A 255 2.67 -5.04 34.64
CA GLY A 255 3.72 -6.04 34.77
C GLY A 255 3.61 -7.25 33.84
N TYR A 256 3.26 -7.06 32.57
CA TYR A 256 3.18 -8.19 31.65
C TYR A 256 4.58 -8.74 31.34
N ARG A 257 4.92 -9.87 31.98
CA ARG A 257 6.02 -10.75 31.63
C ARG A 257 5.58 -11.64 30.46
N THR A 258 6.21 -11.50 29.31
CA THR A 258 6.06 -12.42 28.17
C THR A 258 6.52 -13.83 28.57
N ARG A 259 5.58 -14.78 28.69
CA ARG A 259 5.81 -16.23 28.84
C ARG A 259 4.51 -16.92 28.36
N SER A 260 4.45 -17.93 27.49
CA SER A 260 5.39 -18.78 26.74
C SER A 260 4.55 -19.69 25.82
N GLY A 261 5.12 -20.17 24.71
CA GLY A 261 4.48 -21.20 23.87
C GLY A 261 5.46 -21.97 22.97
N LEU A 262 6.61 -22.39 23.50
CA LEU A 262 7.41 -23.47 22.91
C LEU A 262 6.86 -24.81 23.44
N GLY A 263 6.21 -25.59 22.58
CA GLY A 263 5.72 -26.94 22.82
C GLY A 263 4.69 -27.28 21.74
N GLY A 264 4.86 -28.26 20.86
CA GLY A 264 5.42 -29.59 21.07
C GLY A 264 4.31 -30.58 20.74
N LYS A 265 4.17 -30.91 19.44
CA LYS A 265 3.81 -32.22 18.88
C LYS A 265 3.89 -32.12 17.35
#